data_AF-A0A351XLG5-F1
#
_entry.id   AF-A0A351XLG5-F1
#
_cell.length_a   1.000
_cell.length_b   1.000
_cell.length_c   1.000
_cell.angle_alpha   90.00
_cell.angle_beta   90.00
_cell.angle_gamma   90.00
#
_symmetry.space_group_name_H-M   'P 1'
#
loop_
_entity.id
_entity.type
_entity.pdbx_description
1 polymer ?
#
loop_
_entity_poly.entity_id
_entity_poly.type
_entity_poly.pdbx_seq_one_letter_code
_entity_poly.pdbx_strand_id
1 'polypeptide(L)'
;MEVLENGAYSDKALHKVLDSKVIKDRRDRAFLSKLCEGTVERAITLDYIINCFSSVKTRKMKPVIRNILRMSVYQIFYMGHVTDAAACDEAVKLAVKRGFKGLGGFVNGVLRNIIRQKDSIKYPSLSVKYSMPEWIVERFINGYGKETTEKILEAFLSESRNTSVRCNISKADVSVITEMLKADCINTGRGQLFGYALNISGYNRLTELRAFKDGFIQVQDESSMLTAAIAHIKKNDTIIDICAAPGGKTLHAADLLYGTGKVISCDISKSKTNLIRQNVKRAGFNNIEIYENDALVYRQEWKETADIVIADLPCSGLGVTGRKSDIKYRIKPGSIKELAAMQKEMLEIAGRYVKPGGRLVYSTCTITPEENIENLQWIKENLPFVGESIEECLPEILKCNTGQDGFIQVLPHMAGTDGYFVALFTKNC
;
A
#
# COMPACT_ATOMS: atom_id res chain seq x y z
N MET A 1 -0.85 3.66 20.58
CA MET A 1 0.29 3.07 21.31
C MET A 1 0.88 1.93 20.51
N GLU A 2 0.12 0.86 20.21
CA GLU A 2 0.63 -0.26 19.40
C GLU A 2 1.38 0.18 18.13
N VAL A 3 0.81 1.11 17.37
CA VAL A 3 1.44 1.59 16.13
C VAL A 3 2.64 2.50 16.40
N LEU A 4 2.42 3.65 17.05
CA LEU A 4 3.42 4.72 17.17
C LEU A 4 4.49 4.48 18.26
N GLU A 5 4.29 3.52 19.16
CA GLU A 5 5.22 3.23 20.27
C GLU A 5 5.77 1.80 20.20
N ASN A 6 4.94 0.81 19.85
CA ASN A 6 5.34 -0.61 19.84
C ASN A 6 5.68 -1.15 18.44
N GLY A 7 5.60 -0.32 17.39
CA GLY A 7 5.96 -0.70 16.03
C GLY A 7 5.01 -1.69 15.34
N ALA A 8 3.79 -1.86 15.85
CA ALA A 8 2.76 -2.65 15.17
C ALA A 8 2.32 -1.96 13.87
N TYR A 9 1.98 -2.75 12.84
CA TYR A 9 1.35 -2.21 11.63
C TYR A 9 -0.07 -1.71 11.96
N SER A 10 -0.43 -0.55 11.38
CA SER A 10 -1.70 0.12 11.69
C SER A 10 -2.92 -0.71 11.32
N ASP A 11 -2.92 -1.32 10.14
CA ASP A 11 -3.94 -2.21 9.63
C ASP A 11 -4.17 -3.40 10.58
N LYS A 12 -3.10 -4.09 10.99
CA LYS A 12 -3.18 -5.25 11.89
C LYS A 12 -3.69 -4.86 13.27
N ALA A 13 -3.21 -3.74 13.82
CA ALA A 13 -3.65 -3.25 15.12
C ALA A 13 -5.14 -2.88 15.10
N LEU A 14 -5.59 -2.19 14.05
CA LEU A 14 -6.97 -1.77 13.89
C LEU A 14 -7.90 -2.97 13.65
N HIS A 15 -7.54 -3.89 12.75
CA HIS A 15 -8.32 -5.10 12.49
C HIS A 15 -8.51 -5.95 13.75
N LYS A 16 -7.45 -6.13 14.56
CA LYS A 16 -7.55 -6.85 15.85
C LYS A 16 -8.62 -6.26 16.77
N VAL A 17 -8.74 -4.93 16.82
CA VAL A 17 -9.76 -4.25 17.63
C VAL A 17 -11.13 -4.36 16.98
N LEU A 18 -11.25 -4.12 15.68
CA LEU A 18 -12.50 -4.19 14.94
C LEU A 18 -13.09 -5.62 14.89
N ASP A 19 -12.27 -6.65 14.97
CA ASP A 19 -12.71 -8.05 14.91
C ASP A 19 -13.08 -8.61 16.29
N SER A 20 -12.72 -7.94 17.38
CA SER A 20 -13.04 -8.33 18.76
C SER A 20 -14.54 -8.36 19.10
N LYS A 21 -15.42 -8.03 18.14
CA LYS A 21 -16.89 -7.91 18.27
C LYS A 21 -17.38 -6.93 19.34
N VAL A 22 -16.48 -6.17 19.96
CA VAL A 22 -16.82 -5.13 20.95
C VAL A 22 -17.57 -3.98 20.29
N ILE A 23 -17.15 -3.57 19.08
CA ILE A 23 -17.76 -2.47 18.32
C ILE A 23 -18.57 -3.03 17.17
N LYS A 24 -19.90 -3.05 17.36
CA LYS A 24 -20.86 -3.60 16.40
C LYS A 24 -21.41 -2.56 15.43
N ASP A 25 -21.64 -1.34 15.88
CA ASP A 25 -22.25 -0.28 15.06
C ASP A 25 -21.30 0.17 13.94
N ARG A 26 -21.84 0.33 12.73
CA ARG A 26 -21.07 0.71 11.54
C ARG A 26 -20.45 2.10 11.66
N ARG A 27 -21.18 3.06 12.24
CA ARG A 27 -20.70 4.44 12.39
C ARG A 27 -19.56 4.49 13.39
N ASP A 28 -19.66 3.75 14.50
CA ASP A 28 -18.59 3.67 15.50
C ASP A 28 -17.31 3.02 14.92
N ARG A 29 -17.46 1.99 14.09
CA ARG A 29 -16.33 1.36 13.39
C ARG A 29 -15.66 2.35 12.43
N ALA A 30 -16.46 3.05 11.61
CA ALA A 30 -15.95 4.06 10.67
C ALA A 30 -15.26 5.22 11.41
N PHE A 31 -15.84 5.68 12.53
CA PHE A 31 -15.26 6.69 13.40
C PHE A 31 -13.91 6.24 13.95
N LEU A 32 -13.83 5.02 14.51
CA LEU A 32 -12.60 4.48 15.07
C LEU A 32 -11.50 4.32 14.01
N SER A 33 -11.85 3.79 12.83
CA SER A 33 -10.91 3.68 11.70
C SER A 33 -10.37 5.04 11.31
N LYS A 34 -11.25 6.01 11.01
CA LYS A 34 -10.84 7.37 10.61
C LYS A 34 -9.97 8.04 11.68
N LEU A 35 -10.34 7.93 12.95
CA LEU A 35 -9.56 8.49 14.05
C LEU A 35 -8.19 7.82 14.18
N CYS A 36 -8.12 6.48 14.15
CA CYS A 36 -6.87 5.76 14.31
C CYS A 36 -5.91 5.99 13.13
N GLU A 37 -6.40 5.76 11.91
CA GLU A 37 -5.61 5.89 10.68
C GLU A 37 -5.17 7.33 10.47
N GLY A 38 -6.08 8.28 10.62
CA GLY A 38 -5.80 9.70 10.48
C GLY A 38 -4.84 10.24 11.55
N THR A 39 -4.93 9.76 12.78
CA THR A 39 -3.97 10.12 13.83
C THR A 39 -2.55 9.62 13.51
N VAL A 40 -2.44 8.41 12.97
CA VAL A 40 -1.13 7.88 12.52
C VAL A 40 -0.65 8.66 11.31
N GLU A 41 -1.49 8.83 10.28
CA GLU A 41 -1.19 9.56 9.05
C GLU A 41 -0.62 10.95 9.33
N ARG A 42 -1.19 11.66 10.30
CA ARG A 42 -0.87 13.06 10.60
C ARG A 42 0.03 13.26 11.80
N ALA A 43 0.68 12.21 12.31
CA ALA A 43 1.41 12.27 13.58
C ALA A 43 2.46 13.41 13.66
N ILE A 44 3.17 13.72 12.58
CA ILE A 44 4.15 14.83 12.55
C ILE A 44 3.44 16.19 12.62
N THR A 45 2.40 16.38 11.79
CA THR A 45 1.60 17.61 11.80
C THR A 45 0.95 17.84 13.16
N LEU A 46 0.34 16.80 13.74
CA LEU A 46 -0.31 16.85 15.05
C LEU A 46 0.70 17.18 16.15
N ASP A 47 1.89 16.59 16.10
CA ASP A 47 2.94 16.91 17.06
C ASP A 47 3.41 18.36 16.95
N TYR A 48 3.57 18.87 15.73
CA TYR A 48 3.91 20.27 15.50
C TYR A 48 2.86 21.19 16.11
N ILE A 49 1.58 20.96 15.81
CA ILE A 49 0.46 21.74 16.35
C ILE A 49 0.50 21.72 17.88
N ILE A 50 0.60 20.55 18.51
CA ILE A 50 0.66 20.44 19.98
C ILE A 50 1.86 21.23 20.53
N ASN A 51 3.02 21.17 19.87
CA ASN A 51 4.25 21.85 20.30
C ASN A 51 4.18 23.38 20.21
N CYS A 52 3.30 23.94 19.38
CA CYS A 52 3.06 25.38 19.30
C CYS A 52 2.31 25.91 20.53
N PHE A 53 1.43 25.10 21.14
CA PHE A 53 0.50 25.55 22.19
C PHE A 53 0.72 24.90 23.56
N SER A 54 1.68 23.98 23.68
CA SER A 54 2.03 23.28 24.91
C SER A 54 3.37 23.76 25.48
N SER A 55 3.42 23.99 26.80
CA SER A 55 4.65 24.25 27.54
C SER A 55 5.59 23.04 27.58
N VAL A 56 5.05 21.82 27.52
CA VAL A 56 5.81 20.57 27.44
C VAL A 56 5.82 20.08 25.99
N LYS A 57 7.00 19.86 25.41
CA LYS A 57 7.11 19.34 24.04
C LYS A 57 6.65 17.88 23.95
N THR A 58 6.01 17.47 22.85
CA THR A 58 5.44 16.14 22.63
C THR A 58 6.43 15.01 22.92
N ARG A 59 7.69 15.16 22.52
CA ARG A 59 8.77 14.19 22.82
C ARG A 59 9.00 13.93 24.31
N LYS A 60 8.68 14.89 25.19
CA LYS A 60 8.83 14.79 26.66
C LYS A 60 7.53 14.36 27.35
N MET A 61 6.41 14.28 26.63
CA MET A 61 5.13 13.85 27.20
C MET A 61 5.11 12.33 27.39
N LYS A 62 4.36 11.87 28.40
CA LYS A 62 4.06 10.44 28.55
C LYS A 62 3.34 9.93 27.29
N PRO A 63 3.70 8.75 26.73
CA PRO A 63 3.13 8.25 25.47
C PRO A 63 1.60 8.23 25.43
N VAL A 64 0.94 7.89 26.53
CA VAL A 64 -0.53 7.90 26.64
C VAL A 64 -1.09 9.30 26.43
N ILE A 65 -0.54 10.31 27.11
CA ILE A 65 -1.00 11.71 27.02
C ILE A 65 -0.73 12.28 25.63
N ARG A 66 0.46 12.02 25.09
CA ARG A 66 0.81 12.43 23.72
C ARG A 66 -0.21 11.90 22.70
N ASN A 67 -0.55 10.62 22.78
CA ASN A 67 -1.49 10.01 21.84
C ASN A 67 -2.95 10.48 22.07
N ILE A 68 -3.35 10.76 23.31
CA ILE A 68 -4.65 11.41 23.59
C ILE A 68 -4.72 12.78 22.93
N LEU A 69 -3.68 13.62 23.10
CA LEU A 69 -3.62 14.93 22.46
C LEU A 69 -3.63 14.81 20.94
N ARG A 70 -2.83 13.92 20.34
CA ARG A 70 -2.83 13.69 18.89
C ARG A 70 -4.22 13.34 18.36
N MET A 71 -4.90 12.37 18.97
CA MET A 71 -6.28 11.99 18.58
C MET A 71 -7.26 13.15 18.73
N SER A 72 -7.11 13.97 19.76
CA SER A 72 -8.01 15.11 20.02
C SER A 72 -7.78 16.23 19.03
N VAL A 73 -6.52 16.56 18.72
CA VAL A 73 -6.17 17.53 17.68
C VAL A 73 -6.62 17.02 16.31
N TYR A 74 -6.49 15.71 16.03
CA TYR A 74 -7.01 15.16 14.78
C TYR A 74 -8.53 15.37 14.65
N GLN A 75 -9.29 15.12 15.72
CA GLN A 75 -10.73 15.38 15.74
C GLN A 75 -11.06 16.85 15.45
N ILE A 76 -10.40 17.77 16.15
CA ILE A 76 -10.62 19.23 16.02
C ILE A 76 -10.37 19.74 14.59
N PHE A 77 -9.34 19.22 13.91
CA PHE A 77 -8.93 19.73 12.59
C PHE A 77 -9.55 18.97 11.41
N TYR A 78 -9.81 17.67 11.55
CA TYR A 78 -10.10 16.79 10.42
C TYR A 78 -11.40 15.98 10.57
N MET A 79 -12.10 16.08 11.71
CA MET A 79 -13.38 15.40 11.92
C MET A 79 -14.48 16.42 12.19
N GLY A 80 -14.91 17.14 11.14
CA GLY A 80 -15.87 18.26 11.26
C GLY A 80 -17.25 17.93 11.85
N HIS A 81 -17.59 16.65 12.05
CA HIS A 81 -18.79 16.22 12.77
C HIS A 81 -18.61 16.13 14.29
N VAL A 82 -17.38 16.24 14.80
CA VAL A 82 -17.05 16.26 16.23
C VAL A 82 -16.91 17.70 16.67
N THR A 83 -17.72 18.13 17.63
CA THR A 83 -17.59 19.48 18.20
C THR A 83 -16.29 19.62 19.00
N ASP A 84 -15.66 20.80 18.94
CA ASP A 84 -14.44 21.14 19.68
C ASP A 84 -14.56 20.82 21.20
N ALA A 85 -15.73 21.11 21.78
CA ALA A 85 -16.02 20.83 23.20
C ALA A 85 -16.02 19.32 23.50
N ALA A 86 -16.72 18.52 22.69
CA ALA A 86 -16.75 17.07 22.85
C ALA A 86 -15.35 16.43 22.74
N ALA A 87 -14.54 16.89 21.79
CA ALA A 87 -13.15 16.42 21.65
C ALA A 87 -12.32 16.69 22.92
N CYS A 88 -12.48 17.87 23.53
CA CYS A 88 -11.79 18.21 24.78
C CYS A 88 -12.26 17.37 25.96
N ASP A 89 -13.58 17.27 26.15
CA ASP A 89 -14.17 16.57 27.29
C ASP A 89 -13.82 15.07 27.28
N GLU A 90 -13.92 14.43 26.11
CA GLU A 90 -13.54 13.02 25.96
C GLU A 90 -12.03 12.80 26.15
N ALA A 91 -11.18 13.74 25.74
CA ALA A 91 -9.73 13.66 25.98
C ALA A 91 -9.40 13.64 27.48
N VAL A 92 -10.04 14.51 28.27
CA VAL A 92 -9.86 14.58 29.72
C VAL A 92 -10.36 13.31 30.39
N LYS A 93 -11.57 12.84 30.03
CA LYS A 93 -12.14 11.58 30.55
C LYS A 93 -11.22 10.41 30.23
N LEU A 94 -10.68 10.34 29.02
CA LEU A 94 -9.78 9.28 28.60
C LEU A 94 -8.44 9.32 29.37
N ALA A 95 -7.88 10.50 29.63
CA ALA A 95 -6.67 10.65 30.45
C ALA A 95 -6.90 10.16 31.89
N VAL A 96 -8.02 10.55 32.50
CA VAL A 96 -8.47 10.07 33.83
C VAL A 96 -8.62 8.55 33.85
N LYS A 97 -9.33 7.99 32.87
CA LYS A 97 -9.57 6.54 32.73
C LYS A 97 -8.26 5.74 32.56
N ARG A 98 -7.24 6.34 31.97
CA ARG A 98 -5.91 5.75 31.79
C ARG A 98 -4.95 5.98 32.98
N GLY A 99 -5.45 6.49 34.11
CA GLY A 99 -4.67 6.68 35.34
C GLY A 99 -3.91 8.02 35.43
N PHE A 100 -4.17 8.97 34.53
CA PHE A 100 -3.49 10.27 34.50
C PHE A 100 -4.37 11.41 35.01
N LYS A 101 -5.08 11.22 36.13
CA LYS A 101 -6.02 12.20 36.69
C LYS A 101 -5.39 13.60 36.86
N GLY A 102 -4.17 13.67 37.40
CA GLY A 102 -3.44 14.93 37.61
C GLY A 102 -3.04 15.67 36.33
N LEU A 103 -3.16 15.04 35.15
CA LEU A 103 -2.86 15.65 33.86
C LEU A 103 -4.12 16.06 33.08
N GLY A 104 -5.33 15.84 33.63
CA GLY A 104 -6.58 16.25 32.97
C GLY A 104 -6.65 17.75 32.70
N GLY A 105 -6.26 18.57 33.67
CA GLY A 105 -6.19 20.03 33.50
C GLY A 105 -5.18 20.47 32.44
N PHE A 106 -4.02 19.79 32.37
CA PHE A 106 -3.02 20.02 31.34
C PHE A 106 -3.56 19.70 29.94
N VAL A 107 -4.18 18.52 29.76
CA VAL A 107 -4.79 18.12 28.48
C VAL A 107 -5.84 19.13 28.03
N ASN A 108 -6.77 19.50 28.91
CA ASN A 108 -7.80 20.50 28.61
C ASN A 108 -7.20 21.86 28.25
N GLY A 109 -6.21 22.32 29.01
CA GLY A 109 -5.54 23.60 28.78
C GLY A 109 -4.88 23.69 27.40
N VAL A 110 -4.15 22.64 27.01
CA VAL A 110 -3.51 22.56 25.68
C VAL A 110 -4.56 22.59 24.57
N LEU A 111 -5.60 21.76 24.65
CA LEU A 111 -6.63 21.68 23.61
C LEU A 111 -7.42 22.98 23.47
N ARG A 112 -7.81 23.62 24.58
CA ARG A 112 -8.49 24.93 24.56
C ARG A 112 -7.62 26.02 23.95
N ASN A 113 -6.31 26.00 24.21
CA ASN A 113 -5.39 26.96 23.62
C ASN A 113 -5.27 26.77 22.10
N ILE A 114 -5.20 25.50 21.64
CA ILE A 114 -5.22 25.16 20.22
C ILE A 114 -6.49 25.68 19.55
N ILE A 115 -7.67 25.39 20.12
CA ILE A 115 -8.96 25.81 19.54
C ILE A 115 -9.05 27.33 19.36
N ARG A 116 -8.58 28.11 20.35
CA ARG A 116 -8.59 29.58 20.29
C ARG A 116 -7.73 30.17 19.18
N GLN A 117 -6.74 29.42 18.70
CA GLN A 117 -5.71 29.92 17.79
C GLN A 117 -5.55 29.04 16.53
N LYS A 118 -6.51 28.14 16.26
CA LYS A 118 -6.40 27.12 15.21
C LYS A 118 -6.23 27.72 13.81
N ASP A 119 -6.88 28.85 13.54
CA ASP A 119 -6.83 29.52 12.24
C ASP A 119 -5.52 30.29 11.99
N SER A 120 -4.66 30.42 13.02
CA SER A 120 -3.39 31.15 12.95
C SER A 120 -2.17 30.26 12.66
N ILE A 121 -2.36 28.94 12.61
CA ILE A 121 -1.27 27.97 12.49
C ILE A 121 -0.66 28.05 11.10
N LYS A 122 0.65 28.31 11.04
CA LYS A 122 1.45 28.25 9.81
C LYS A 122 2.31 27.00 9.82
N TYR A 123 2.39 26.30 8.70
CA TYR A 123 3.23 25.11 8.56
C TYR A 123 4.58 25.50 7.94
N PRO A 124 5.72 25.25 8.63
CA PRO A 124 7.02 25.79 8.23
C PRO A 124 7.70 25.01 7.10
N SER A 125 7.31 23.75 6.87
CA SER A 125 7.89 22.88 5.84
C SER A 125 6.85 21.94 5.24
N LEU A 126 7.17 21.36 4.08
CA LEU A 126 6.36 20.30 3.46
C LEU A 126 6.22 19.08 4.38
N SER A 127 7.28 18.76 5.14
CA SER A 127 7.30 17.65 6.11
C SER A 127 6.25 17.83 7.21
N VAL A 128 6.13 19.05 7.75
CA VAL A 128 5.09 19.36 8.73
C VAL A 128 3.71 19.46 8.07
N LYS A 129 3.59 20.13 6.92
CA LYS A 129 2.30 20.34 6.22
C LYS A 129 1.64 19.01 5.82
N TYR A 130 2.43 18.09 5.28
CA TYR A 130 1.95 16.81 4.74
C TYR A 130 2.23 15.59 5.65
N SER A 131 2.72 15.83 6.86
CA SER A 131 3.07 14.79 7.84
C SER A 131 4.01 13.71 7.28
N MET A 132 5.10 14.14 6.66
CA MET A 132 6.12 13.25 6.10
C MET A 132 7.47 13.54 6.77
N PRO A 133 8.27 12.54 7.16
CA PRO A 133 9.62 12.78 7.69
C PRO A 133 10.47 13.63 6.75
N GLU A 134 11.22 14.58 7.31
CA GLU A 134 12.04 15.55 6.55
C GLU A 134 12.96 14.86 5.53
N TRP A 135 13.64 13.80 5.94
CA TRP A 135 14.57 13.08 5.06
C TRP A 135 13.87 12.39 3.87
N ILE A 136 12.60 12.01 3.99
CA ILE A 136 11.81 11.46 2.87
C ILE A 136 11.41 12.58 1.92
N VAL A 137 11.02 13.73 2.47
CA VAL A 137 10.70 14.92 1.66
C VAL A 137 11.92 15.37 0.86
N GLU A 138 13.09 15.51 1.51
CA GLU A 138 14.35 15.87 0.86
C GLU A 138 14.69 14.88 -0.26
N ARG A 139 14.51 13.58 -0.01
CA ARG A 139 14.73 12.54 -1.01
C ARG A 139 13.80 12.68 -2.22
N PHE A 140 12.51 12.93 -2.01
CA PHE A 140 11.59 13.16 -3.12
C PHE A 140 11.91 14.45 -3.87
N ILE A 141 12.30 15.52 -3.17
CA ILE A 141 12.74 16.76 -3.82
C ILE A 141 13.94 16.52 -4.71
N ASN A 142 14.93 15.74 -4.24
CA ASN A 142 16.11 15.40 -5.03
C ASN A 142 15.78 14.53 -6.24
N GLY A 143 14.80 13.63 -6.14
CA GLY A 143 14.41 12.73 -7.23
C GLY A 143 13.44 13.32 -8.25
N TYR A 144 12.49 14.15 -7.81
CA TYR A 144 11.35 14.61 -8.62
C TYR A 144 11.20 16.13 -8.70
N GLY A 145 12.02 16.89 -7.96
CA GLY A 145 11.85 18.32 -7.79
C GLY A 145 10.76 18.68 -6.78
N LYS A 146 10.77 19.94 -6.35
CA LYS A 146 9.90 20.43 -5.27
C LYS A 146 8.41 20.42 -5.65
N GLU A 147 8.06 20.85 -6.85
CA GLU A 147 6.66 20.94 -7.28
C GLU A 147 6.00 19.55 -7.36
N THR A 148 6.65 18.60 -8.03
CA THR A 148 6.18 17.21 -8.12
C THR A 148 6.10 16.56 -6.75
N THR A 149 7.09 16.82 -5.88
CA THR A 149 7.07 16.33 -4.49
C THR A 149 5.84 16.82 -3.75
N GLU A 150 5.49 18.10 -3.87
CA GLU A 150 4.29 18.62 -3.23
C GLU A 150 3.01 17.92 -3.73
N LYS A 151 2.89 17.68 -5.04
CA LYS A 151 1.76 16.91 -5.62
C LYS A 151 1.70 15.47 -5.10
N ILE A 152 2.85 14.79 -4.97
CA ILE A 152 2.94 13.45 -4.39
C ILE A 152 2.45 13.45 -2.94
N LEU A 153 2.96 14.39 -2.13
CA LEU A 153 2.63 14.48 -0.72
C LEU A 153 1.15 14.83 -0.48
N GLU A 154 0.58 15.71 -1.30
CA GLU A 154 -0.84 16.04 -1.28
C GLU A 154 -1.69 14.82 -1.65
N ALA A 155 -1.33 14.10 -2.73
CA ALA A 155 -2.03 12.90 -3.14
C ALA A 155 -2.01 11.78 -2.08
N PHE A 156 -0.97 11.70 -1.23
CA PHE A 156 -0.96 10.76 -0.11
C PHE A 156 -2.02 11.04 0.95
N LEU A 157 -2.47 12.29 1.09
CA LEU A 157 -3.46 12.71 2.08
C LEU A 157 -4.89 12.82 1.53
N SER A 158 -5.12 12.43 0.28
CA SER A 158 -6.44 12.54 -0.35
C SER A 158 -7.46 11.59 0.30
N GLU A 159 -8.62 12.12 0.69
CA GLU A 159 -9.65 11.35 1.43
C GLU A 159 -10.41 10.32 0.58
N SER A 160 -10.26 10.32 -0.76
CA SER A 160 -11.11 9.57 -1.69
C SER A 160 -10.64 8.13 -2.01
N ARG A 161 -9.98 7.46 -1.07
CA ARG A 161 -9.43 6.12 -1.30
C ARG A 161 -10.47 5.03 -1.02
N ASN A 162 -11.48 4.95 -1.88
CA ASN A 162 -12.35 3.76 -1.93
C ASN A 162 -11.50 2.49 -2.05
N THR A 163 -12.07 1.35 -1.64
CA THR A 163 -11.35 0.09 -1.73
C THR A 163 -11.33 -0.37 -3.18
N SER A 164 -10.14 -0.41 -3.75
CA SER A 164 -9.92 -0.93 -5.10
C SER A 164 -9.93 -2.46 -5.08
N VAL A 165 -10.69 -3.04 -6.01
CA VAL A 165 -10.80 -4.48 -6.21
C VAL A 165 -10.60 -4.83 -7.68
N ARG A 166 -9.87 -5.91 -7.94
CA ARG A 166 -9.78 -6.56 -9.23
C ARG A 166 -10.89 -7.60 -9.37
N CYS A 167 -11.62 -7.58 -10.48
CA CYS A 167 -12.52 -8.64 -10.88
C CYS A 167 -11.73 -9.81 -11.48
N ASN A 168 -12.06 -11.04 -11.09
CA ASN A 168 -11.48 -12.25 -11.69
C ASN A 168 -12.25 -12.60 -12.96
N ILE A 169 -11.75 -12.11 -14.10
CA ILE A 169 -12.45 -12.15 -15.39
C ILE A 169 -12.54 -13.55 -15.99
N SER A 170 -11.72 -14.50 -15.53
CA SER A 170 -11.86 -15.91 -15.93
C SER A 170 -13.11 -16.58 -15.34
N LYS A 171 -13.73 -15.98 -14.32
CA LYS A 171 -14.90 -16.53 -13.64
C LYS A 171 -16.22 -15.93 -14.10
N ALA A 172 -16.24 -14.62 -14.32
CA ALA A 172 -17.44 -13.89 -14.72
C ALA A 172 -17.07 -12.53 -15.30
N ASP A 173 -17.94 -12.01 -16.17
CA ASP A 173 -17.82 -10.66 -16.70
C ASP A 173 -17.95 -9.60 -15.60
N VAL A 174 -17.27 -8.47 -15.79
CA VAL A 174 -17.26 -7.35 -14.85
C VAL A 174 -18.68 -6.82 -14.58
N SER A 175 -19.56 -6.85 -15.58
CA SER A 175 -20.97 -6.46 -15.47
C SER A 175 -21.72 -7.34 -14.45
N VAL A 176 -21.58 -8.66 -14.56
CA VAL A 176 -22.19 -9.63 -13.65
C VAL A 176 -21.67 -9.44 -12.23
N ILE A 177 -20.36 -9.27 -12.07
CA ILE A 177 -19.74 -9.03 -10.75
C ILE A 177 -20.24 -7.71 -10.14
N THR A 178 -20.40 -6.67 -10.96
CA THR A 178 -20.95 -5.38 -10.54
C THR A 178 -22.40 -5.52 -10.07
N GLU A 179 -23.22 -6.30 -10.77
CA GLU A 179 -24.61 -6.58 -10.36
C GLU A 179 -24.68 -7.34 -9.04
N MET A 180 -23.80 -8.33 -8.81
CA MET A 180 -23.68 -9.03 -7.53
C MET A 180 -23.38 -8.06 -6.37
N LEU A 181 -22.45 -7.12 -6.57
CA LEU A 181 -22.11 -6.11 -5.58
C LEU A 181 -23.29 -5.16 -5.30
N LYS A 182 -24.00 -4.73 -6.34
CA LYS A 182 -25.20 -3.89 -6.19
C LYS A 182 -26.33 -4.61 -5.45
N ALA A 183 -26.51 -5.91 -5.69
CA ALA A 183 -27.48 -6.73 -4.97
C ALA A 183 -27.16 -6.85 -3.47
N ASP A 184 -25.88 -6.77 -3.09
CA ASP A 184 -25.41 -6.66 -1.70
C ASP A 184 -25.45 -5.20 -1.17
N CYS A 185 -26.12 -4.28 -1.87
CA CYS A 185 -26.22 -2.85 -1.56
C CYS A 185 -24.86 -2.13 -1.45
N ILE A 186 -23.87 -2.57 -2.23
CA ILE A 186 -22.53 -1.98 -2.26
C ILE A 186 -22.46 -0.90 -3.33
N ASN A 187 -21.86 0.23 -2.97
CA ASN A 187 -21.57 1.30 -3.93
C ASN A 187 -20.39 0.87 -4.80
N THR A 188 -20.59 0.90 -6.12
CA THR A 188 -19.57 0.52 -7.11
C THR A 188 -19.25 1.69 -8.03
N GLY A 189 -17.98 2.07 -8.12
CA GLY A 189 -17.43 2.92 -9.17
C GLY A 189 -16.49 2.12 -10.07
N ARG A 190 -16.29 2.55 -11.32
CA ARG A 190 -15.26 1.96 -12.18
C ARG A 190 -13.86 2.33 -11.68
N GLY A 191 -12.90 1.45 -11.94
CA GLY A 191 -11.48 1.78 -11.84
C GLY A 191 -11.05 2.80 -12.88
N GLN A 192 -9.88 3.39 -12.69
CA GLN A 192 -9.31 4.40 -13.61
C GLN A 192 -8.42 3.79 -14.69
N LEU A 193 -7.71 2.71 -14.37
CA LEU A 193 -6.67 2.12 -15.20
C LEU A 193 -7.17 0.92 -15.99
N PHE A 194 -7.96 0.05 -15.36
CA PHE A 194 -8.36 -1.23 -15.96
C PHE A 194 -9.86 -1.42 -15.96
N GLY A 195 -10.40 -1.92 -17.09
CA GLY A 195 -11.83 -2.22 -17.24
C GLY A 195 -12.33 -3.30 -16.28
N TYR A 196 -11.43 -4.11 -15.72
CA TYR A 196 -11.71 -5.13 -14.71
C TYR A 196 -11.43 -4.68 -13.27
N ALA A 197 -11.13 -3.39 -13.05
CA ALA A 197 -11.00 -2.81 -11.73
C ALA A 197 -12.29 -2.09 -11.32
N LEU A 198 -12.66 -2.21 -10.05
CA LEU A 198 -13.79 -1.51 -9.43
C LEU A 198 -13.34 -0.84 -8.14
N ASN A 199 -13.96 0.30 -7.83
CA ASN A 199 -13.86 0.98 -6.55
C ASN A 199 -15.13 0.70 -5.75
N ILE A 200 -15.01 0.05 -4.61
CA ILE A 200 -16.16 -0.32 -3.76
C ILE A 200 -16.17 0.46 -2.44
N SER A 201 -17.38 0.78 -1.99
CA SER A 201 -17.63 1.33 -0.67
C SER A 201 -19.01 0.91 -0.17
N GLY A 202 -19.35 1.25 1.07
CA GLY A 202 -20.69 0.94 1.59
C GLY A 202 -20.80 -0.35 2.40
N TYR A 203 -19.72 -1.10 2.61
CA TYR A 203 -19.71 -2.38 3.33
C TYR A 203 -19.19 -2.28 4.77
N ASN A 204 -19.54 -3.26 5.61
CA ASN A 204 -19.02 -3.40 6.98
C ASN A 204 -17.73 -4.23 7.03
N ARG A 205 -17.77 -5.42 6.42
CA ARG A 205 -16.65 -6.34 6.33
C ARG A 205 -16.57 -6.89 4.92
N LEU A 206 -15.40 -6.74 4.31
CA LEU A 206 -15.14 -7.29 2.98
C LEU A 206 -15.38 -8.80 2.94
N THR A 207 -14.98 -9.50 4.02
CA THR A 207 -15.15 -10.94 4.18
C THR A 207 -16.60 -11.40 4.25
N GLU A 208 -17.57 -10.48 4.35
CA GLU A 208 -19.00 -10.80 4.36
C GLU A 208 -19.63 -10.74 2.96
N LEU A 209 -19.01 -10.03 2.01
CA LEU A 209 -19.51 -9.85 0.64
C LEU A 209 -19.48 -11.14 -0.15
N ARG A 210 -20.57 -11.45 -0.88
CA ARG A 210 -20.67 -12.68 -1.69
C ARG A 210 -19.58 -12.73 -2.77
N ALA A 211 -19.44 -11.63 -3.52
CA ALA A 211 -18.41 -11.51 -4.56
C ALA A 211 -16.99 -11.77 -4.03
N PHE A 212 -16.68 -11.40 -2.79
CA PHE A 212 -15.35 -11.65 -2.20
C PHE A 212 -15.20 -13.09 -1.68
N LYS A 213 -16.23 -13.61 -0.99
CA LYS A 213 -16.24 -14.99 -0.45
C LYS A 213 -16.10 -16.04 -1.54
N ASP A 214 -16.82 -15.85 -2.64
CA ASP A 214 -16.86 -16.78 -3.77
C ASP A 214 -15.71 -16.54 -4.75
N GLY A 215 -14.84 -15.56 -4.42
CA GLY A 215 -13.60 -15.30 -5.14
C GLY A 215 -13.82 -14.69 -6.52
N PHE A 216 -14.88 -13.92 -6.73
CA PHE A 216 -15.09 -13.11 -7.94
C PHE A 216 -14.27 -11.82 -7.91
N ILE A 217 -13.92 -11.32 -6.72
CA ILE A 217 -13.07 -10.14 -6.56
C ILE A 217 -11.88 -10.40 -5.64
N GLN A 218 -10.82 -9.62 -5.87
CA GLN A 218 -9.61 -9.56 -5.07
C GLN A 218 -9.30 -8.12 -4.71
N VAL A 219 -9.05 -7.81 -3.44
CA VAL A 219 -8.53 -6.47 -3.07
C VAL A 219 -7.13 -6.32 -3.63
N GLN A 220 -6.94 -5.30 -4.45
CA GLN A 220 -5.69 -4.98 -5.12
C GLN A 220 -5.80 -3.55 -5.65
N ASP A 221 -4.77 -2.73 -5.42
CA ASP A 221 -4.67 -1.41 -6.04
C ASP A 221 -4.40 -1.53 -7.54
N GLU A 222 -4.99 -0.65 -8.34
CA GLU A 222 -4.87 -0.69 -9.80
C GLU A 222 -3.42 -0.60 -10.27
N SER A 223 -2.58 0.18 -9.59
CA SER A 223 -1.14 0.26 -9.93
C SER A 223 -0.45 -1.11 -9.83
N SER A 224 -0.81 -1.95 -8.85
CA SER A 224 -0.30 -3.32 -8.73
C SER A 224 -0.84 -4.27 -9.80
N MET A 225 -1.93 -3.93 -10.48
CA MET A 225 -2.47 -4.74 -11.58
C MET A 225 -1.59 -4.65 -12.83
N LEU A 226 -0.84 -3.55 -13.01
CA LEU A 226 0.10 -3.35 -14.11
C LEU A 226 1.09 -4.51 -14.26
N THR A 227 1.59 -5.06 -13.14
CA THR A 227 2.55 -6.17 -13.15
C THR A 227 2.11 -7.34 -14.00
N ALA A 228 0.84 -7.78 -13.89
CA ALA A 228 0.36 -8.90 -14.73
C ALA A 228 -0.17 -8.40 -16.08
N ALA A 229 -0.70 -7.17 -16.14
CA ALA A 229 -1.27 -6.60 -17.36
C ALA A 229 -0.21 -6.44 -18.47
N ILE A 230 1.01 -6.04 -18.12
CA ILE A 230 2.10 -5.87 -19.10
C ILE A 230 2.86 -7.18 -19.39
N ALA A 231 2.64 -8.23 -18.60
CA ALA A 231 3.48 -9.44 -18.66
C ALA A 231 3.26 -10.30 -19.91
N HIS A 232 2.29 -9.95 -20.76
CA HIS A 232 1.88 -10.71 -21.94
C HIS A 232 1.55 -12.19 -21.64
N ILE A 233 0.87 -12.44 -20.52
CA ILE A 233 0.47 -13.79 -20.09
C ILE A 233 -0.44 -14.43 -21.13
N LYS A 234 -0.09 -15.64 -21.55
CA LYS A 234 -0.85 -16.48 -22.49
C LYS A 234 -1.30 -17.77 -21.82
N LYS A 235 -2.33 -18.39 -22.40
CA LYS A 235 -2.75 -19.73 -21.99
C LYS A 235 -1.57 -20.70 -22.07
N ASN A 236 -1.49 -21.61 -21.11
CA ASN A 236 -0.44 -22.62 -20.94
C ASN A 236 0.94 -22.11 -20.48
N ASP A 237 1.12 -20.81 -20.23
CA ASP A 237 2.39 -20.31 -19.68
C ASP A 237 2.68 -20.90 -18.30
N THR A 238 3.97 -21.10 -18.02
CA THR A 238 4.50 -21.34 -16.68
C THR A 238 5.01 -20.03 -16.10
N ILE A 239 4.42 -19.62 -14.98
CA ILE A 239 4.72 -18.34 -14.31
C ILE A 239 5.34 -18.62 -12.94
N ILE A 240 6.37 -17.86 -12.56
CA ILE A 240 6.94 -17.92 -11.20
C ILE A 240 6.84 -16.54 -10.54
N ASP A 241 6.17 -16.44 -9.41
CA ASP A 241 6.07 -15.25 -8.56
C ASP A 241 6.94 -15.47 -7.30
N ILE A 242 8.09 -14.81 -7.23
CA ILE A 242 9.15 -15.14 -6.26
C ILE A 242 8.99 -14.46 -4.88
N CYS A 243 8.09 -13.48 -4.77
CA CYS A 243 7.85 -12.68 -3.55
C CYS A 243 6.34 -12.40 -3.42
N ALA A 244 5.56 -13.49 -3.39
CA ALA A 244 4.18 -13.46 -3.78
C ALA A 244 3.20 -12.94 -2.72
N ALA A 245 3.52 -12.99 -1.42
CA ALA A 245 2.51 -12.77 -0.39
C ALA A 245 1.99 -11.32 -0.38
N PRO A 246 0.66 -11.11 -0.25
CA PRO A 246 -0.38 -12.09 0.13
C PRO A 246 -1.02 -12.86 -1.05
N GLY A 247 -0.49 -12.74 -2.27
CA GLY A 247 -0.88 -13.50 -3.45
C GLY A 247 -1.61 -12.70 -4.52
N GLY A 248 -1.71 -11.37 -4.40
CA GLY A 248 -2.51 -10.55 -5.33
C GLY A 248 -2.09 -10.72 -6.81
N LYS A 249 -0.78 -10.72 -7.06
CA LYS A 249 -0.17 -10.88 -8.39
C LYS A 249 -0.22 -12.32 -8.87
N THR A 250 0.15 -13.28 -8.03
CA THR A 250 -0.09 -14.72 -8.24
C THR A 250 -1.52 -15.00 -8.72
N LEU A 251 -2.53 -14.46 -8.04
CA LEU A 251 -3.94 -14.65 -8.40
C LEU A 251 -4.31 -13.90 -9.68
N HIS A 252 -3.66 -12.78 -9.99
CA HIS A 252 -3.88 -12.07 -11.25
C HIS A 252 -3.36 -12.92 -12.42
N ALA A 253 -2.15 -13.45 -12.28
CA ALA A 253 -1.55 -14.33 -13.25
C ALA A 253 -2.40 -15.58 -13.48
N ALA A 254 -2.87 -16.23 -12.41
CA ALA A 254 -3.74 -17.40 -12.51
C ALA A 254 -5.09 -17.10 -13.21
N ASP A 255 -5.65 -15.92 -12.98
CA ASP A 255 -6.87 -15.44 -13.66
C ASP A 255 -6.63 -15.27 -15.17
N LEU A 256 -5.52 -14.64 -15.56
CA LEU A 256 -5.15 -14.42 -16.95
C LEU A 256 -4.76 -15.70 -17.70
N LEU A 257 -4.43 -16.78 -16.99
CA LEU A 257 -4.23 -18.11 -17.56
C LEU A 257 -5.54 -18.83 -17.93
N TYR A 258 -6.71 -18.33 -17.50
CA TYR A 258 -8.02 -18.95 -17.76
C TYR A 258 -8.06 -20.47 -17.43
N GLY A 259 -7.49 -20.84 -16.28
CA GLY A 259 -7.45 -22.24 -15.81
C GLY A 259 -6.45 -23.15 -16.54
N THR A 260 -5.63 -22.60 -17.43
CA THR A 260 -4.54 -23.33 -18.11
C THR A 260 -3.19 -23.05 -17.44
N GLY A 261 -2.11 -23.67 -17.95
CA GLY A 261 -0.74 -23.39 -17.48
C GLY A 261 -0.56 -23.64 -15.99
N LYS A 262 0.43 -22.98 -15.38
CA LYS A 262 0.63 -23.02 -13.92
C LYS A 262 1.33 -21.77 -13.39
N VAL A 263 1.04 -21.44 -12.13
CA VAL A 263 1.72 -20.40 -11.36
C VAL A 263 2.43 -21.03 -10.17
N ILE A 264 3.75 -20.89 -10.10
CA ILE A 264 4.56 -21.21 -8.94
C ILE A 264 4.65 -19.95 -8.07
N SER A 265 4.12 -20.00 -6.85
CA SER A 265 3.98 -18.85 -5.96
C SER A 265 4.80 -19.05 -4.68
N CYS A 266 5.73 -18.14 -4.44
CA CYS A 266 6.78 -18.33 -3.44
C CYS A 266 6.92 -17.15 -2.48
N ASP A 267 7.22 -17.43 -1.22
CA ASP A 267 7.67 -16.41 -0.27
C ASP A 267 8.49 -17.03 0.87
N ILE A 268 9.24 -16.20 1.59
CA ILE A 268 10.30 -16.58 2.54
C ILE A 268 9.80 -17.29 3.81
N SER A 269 8.52 -17.23 4.14
CA SER A 269 8.03 -17.75 5.42
C SER A 269 6.69 -18.46 5.33
N LYS A 270 6.49 -19.44 6.21
CA LYS A 270 5.21 -20.13 6.41
C LYS A 270 4.03 -19.20 6.63
N SER A 271 4.23 -18.13 7.40
CA SER A 271 3.18 -17.14 7.70
C SER A 271 2.70 -16.45 6.41
N LYS A 272 3.63 -16.01 5.57
CA LYS A 272 3.34 -15.38 4.28
C LYS A 272 2.72 -16.37 3.28
N THR A 273 3.29 -17.57 3.15
CA THR A 273 2.72 -18.61 2.26
C THR A 273 1.33 -19.07 2.71
N ASN A 274 1.01 -19.03 4.01
CA ASN A 274 -0.35 -19.27 4.50
C ASN A 274 -1.35 -18.21 4.03
N LEU A 275 -0.95 -16.93 3.93
CA LEU A 275 -1.82 -15.89 3.36
C LEU A 275 -2.13 -16.18 1.89
N ILE A 276 -1.12 -16.62 1.13
CA ILE A 276 -1.30 -17.05 -0.27
C ILE A 276 -2.27 -18.23 -0.32
N ARG A 277 -2.05 -19.30 0.45
CA ARG A 277 -2.94 -20.48 0.50
C ARG A 277 -4.39 -20.10 0.81
N GLN A 278 -4.61 -19.20 1.76
CA GLN A 278 -5.94 -18.71 2.12
C GLN A 278 -6.62 -17.99 0.95
N ASN A 279 -5.89 -17.09 0.27
CA ASN A 279 -6.45 -16.36 -0.86
C ASN A 279 -6.65 -17.26 -2.09
N VAL A 280 -5.74 -18.20 -2.38
CA VAL A 280 -5.89 -19.20 -3.45
C VAL A 280 -7.11 -20.08 -3.21
N LYS A 281 -7.26 -20.62 -2.00
CA LYS A 281 -8.43 -21.44 -1.64
C LYS A 281 -9.74 -20.67 -1.79
N ARG A 282 -9.79 -19.41 -1.32
CA ARG A 282 -10.97 -18.55 -1.46
C ARG A 282 -11.25 -18.19 -2.92
N ALA A 283 -10.21 -17.90 -3.68
CA ALA A 283 -10.31 -17.57 -5.10
C ALA A 283 -10.58 -18.79 -5.98
N GLY A 284 -10.43 -20.02 -5.50
CA GLY A 284 -10.79 -21.24 -6.24
C GLY A 284 -9.95 -21.52 -7.48
N PHE A 285 -8.72 -21.00 -7.54
CA PHE A 285 -7.77 -21.33 -8.62
C PHE A 285 -7.04 -22.63 -8.29
N ASN A 286 -6.99 -23.54 -9.26
CA ASN A 286 -6.40 -24.88 -9.10
C ASN A 286 -5.02 -25.04 -9.77
N ASN A 287 -4.58 -24.04 -10.55
CA ASN A 287 -3.34 -24.02 -11.30
C ASN A 287 -2.21 -23.27 -10.56
N ILE A 288 -2.21 -23.28 -9.21
CA ILE A 288 -1.24 -22.57 -8.38
C ILE A 288 -0.54 -23.53 -7.43
N GLU A 289 0.78 -23.60 -7.51
CA GLU A 289 1.66 -24.35 -6.61
C GLU A 289 2.34 -23.37 -5.65
N ILE A 290 2.34 -23.66 -4.34
CA ILE A 290 2.83 -22.72 -3.31
C ILE A 290 4.05 -23.28 -2.60
N TYR A 291 5.17 -22.54 -2.63
CA TYR A 291 6.42 -22.92 -1.99
C TYR A 291 6.87 -21.91 -0.94
N GLU A 292 7.47 -22.40 0.13
CA GLU A 292 8.24 -21.57 1.06
C GLU A 292 9.69 -21.57 0.59
N ASN A 293 10.15 -20.43 0.09
CA ASN A 293 11.50 -20.27 -0.46
C ASN A 293 11.95 -18.83 -0.26
N ASP A 294 13.19 -18.65 0.21
CA ASP A 294 13.86 -17.36 0.19
C ASP A 294 14.25 -17.03 -1.26
N ALA A 295 13.93 -15.85 -1.75
CA ALA A 295 14.28 -15.42 -3.10
C ALA A 295 15.80 -15.33 -3.33
N LEU A 296 16.60 -15.28 -2.25
CA LEU A 296 18.06 -15.38 -2.28
C LEU A 296 18.58 -16.83 -2.37
N VAL A 297 17.70 -17.83 -2.30
CA VAL A 297 18.05 -19.24 -2.43
C VAL A 297 17.62 -19.76 -3.79
N TYR A 298 18.62 -20.10 -4.60
CA TYR A 298 18.44 -20.64 -5.94
C TYR A 298 17.89 -22.08 -5.91
N ARG A 299 16.89 -22.35 -6.76
CA ARG A 299 16.30 -23.67 -6.97
C ARG A 299 16.61 -24.22 -8.36
N GLN A 300 17.37 -25.30 -8.41
CA GLN A 300 17.84 -25.89 -9.67
C GLN A 300 16.68 -26.40 -10.53
N GLU A 301 15.60 -26.88 -9.92
CA GLU A 301 14.38 -27.38 -10.57
C GLU A 301 13.58 -26.28 -11.29
N TRP A 302 13.84 -25.01 -11.00
CA TRP A 302 13.15 -23.88 -11.65
C TRP A 302 13.99 -23.23 -12.76
N LYS A 303 15.24 -23.65 -12.93
CA LYS A 303 16.14 -23.12 -13.93
C LYS A 303 15.51 -23.17 -15.32
N GLU A 304 15.34 -22.01 -15.94
CA GLU A 304 14.83 -21.86 -17.31
C GLU A 304 13.52 -22.63 -17.55
N THR A 305 12.63 -22.64 -16.55
CA THR A 305 11.33 -23.30 -16.62
C THR A 305 10.17 -22.34 -16.80
N ALA A 306 10.38 -21.04 -16.52
CA ALA A 306 9.34 -20.03 -16.54
C ALA A 306 9.28 -19.32 -17.89
N ASP A 307 8.08 -19.25 -18.47
CA ASP A 307 7.79 -18.33 -19.57
C ASP A 307 7.80 -16.89 -19.06
N ILE A 308 7.36 -16.68 -17.80
CA ILE A 308 7.33 -15.38 -17.14
C ILE A 308 7.78 -15.53 -15.67
N VAL A 309 8.71 -14.69 -15.23
CA VAL A 309 9.02 -14.51 -13.80
C VAL A 309 8.52 -13.15 -13.34
N ILE A 310 7.70 -13.12 -12.29
CA ILE A 310 7.26 -11.92 -11.60
C ILE A 310 8.17 -11.71 -10.39
N ALA A 311 8.97 -10.66 -10.44
CA ALA A 311 9.83 -10.18 -9.37
C ALA A 311 9.21 -8.92 -8.73
N ASP A 312 8.16 -9.12 -7.93
CA ASP A 312 7.58 -8.07 -7.08
C ASP A 312 8.34 -7.98 -5.75
N LEU A 313 9.46 -7.27 -5.76
CA LEU A 313 10.46 -7.44 -4.71
C LEU A 313 10.14 -6.63 -3.44
N PRO A 314 10.62 -7.11 -2.27
CA PRO A 314 10.57 -6.33 -1.03
C PRO A 314 11.21 -4.96 -1.23
N CYS A 315 10.48 -3.90 -0.91
CA CYS A 315 10.91 -2.53 -1.11
C CYS A 315 10.56 -1.64 0.09
N SER A 316 10.98 -0.39 0.04
CA SER A 316 10.73 0.61 1.08
C SER A 316 9.24 0.91 1.29
N GLY A 317 8.40 0.65 0.29
CA GLY A 317 6.95 0.85 0.35
C GLY A 317 6.55 2.32 0.42
N LEU A 318 7.44 3.24 0.05
CA LEU A 318 7.17 4.68 0.14
C LEU A 318 6.08 5.15 -0.83
N GLY A 319 5.80 4.38 -1.88
CA GLY A 319 4.74 4.64 -2.84
C GLY A 319 3.34 4.34 -2.30
N VAL A 320 3.19 3.53 -1.25
CA VAL A 320 1.89 3.14 -0.70
C VAL A 320 1.54 3.87 0.61
N THR A 321 2.28 4.92 0.97
CA THR A 321 2.15 5.61 2.27
C THR A 321 0.79 6.28 2.50
N GLY A 322 0.04 6.56 1.45
CA GLY A 322 -1.33 7.06 1.60
C GLY A 322 -2.36 5.99 1.99
N ARG A 323 -2.07 4.69 1.81
CA ARG A 323 -2.88 3.58 2.37
C ARG A 323 -2.25 2.96 3.61
N LYS A 324 -0.91 2.96 3.68
CA LYS A 324 -0.10 2.38 4.76
C LYS A 324 0.75 3.46 5.42
N SER A 325 0.09 4.36 6.13
CA SER A 325 0.70 5.57 6.68
C SER A 325 1.75 5.31 7.77
N ASP A 326 1.82 4.11 8.34
CA ASP A 326 2.83 3.75 9.34
C ASP A 326 4.21 3.51 8.73
N ILE A 327 4.30 3.18 7.43
CA ILE A 327 5.57 2.86 6.74
C ILE A 327 6.58 4.00 6.88
N LYS A 328 6.14 5.24 6.62
CA LYS A 328 7.01 6.44 6.66
C LYS A 328 7.65 6.67 8.03
N TYR A 329 7.07 6.17 9.12
CA TYR A 329 7.63 6.34 10.47
C TYR A 329 8.60 5.22 10.88
N ARG A 330 8.62 4.11 10.14
CA ARG A 330 9.37 2.90 10.49
C ARG A 330 10.63 2.74 9.66
N ILE A 331 10.57 3.16 8.40
CA ILE A 331 11.71 3.06 7.51
C ILE A 331 12.82 4.04 7.91
N LYS A 332 14.06 3.58 7.78
CA LYS A 332 15.27 4.36 8.10
C LYS A 332 15.95 4.82 6.82
N PRO A 333 16.69 5.95 6.85
CA PRO A 333 17.39 6.46 5.67
C PRO A 333 18.32 5.44 4.97
N GLY A 334 19.00 4.58 5.73
CA GLY A 334 19.90 3.55 5.19
C GLY A 334 19.19 2.37 4.52
N SER A 335 17.94 2.09 4.89
CA SER A 335 17.22 0.89 4.44
C SER A 335 16.97 0.87 2.94
N ILE A 336 16.85 2.03 2.28
CA ILE A 336 16.61 2.11 0.83
C ILE A 336 17.78 1.50 0.06
N LYS A 337 19.02 1.82 0.45
CA LYS A 337 20.22 1.27 -0.21
C LYS A 337 20.39 -0.21 0.05
N GLU A 338 20.11 -0.65 1.28
CA GLU A 338 20.14 -2.08 1.66
C GLU A 338 19.12 -2.89 0.86
N LEU A 339 17.89 -2.37 0.71
CA LEU A 339 16.84 -3.00 -0.07
C LEU A 339 17.18 -3.02 -1.57
N ALA A 340 17.70 -1.92 -2.13
CA ALA A 340 18.12 -1.86 -3.52
C ALA A 340 19.23 -2.90 -3.84
N ALA A 341 20.21 -3.05 -2.94
CA ALA A 341 21.25 -4.07 -3.09
C ALA A 341 20.68 -5.49 -3.03
N MET A 342 19.84 -5.78 -2.02
CA MET A 342 19.17 -7.07 -1.88
C MET A 342 18.29 -7.42 -3.09
N GLN A 343 17.62 -6.42 -3.67
CA GLN A 343 16.81 -6.59 -4.89
C GLN A 343 17.68 -7.08 -6.06
N LYS A 344 18.90 -6.55 -6.23
CA LYS A 344 19.83 -7.01 -7.29
C LYS A 344 20.19 -8.49 -7.13
N GLU A 345 20.53 -8.92 -5.91
CA GLU A 345 20.82 -10.34 -5.61
C GLU A 345 19.62 -11.25 -5.93
N MET A 346 18.40 -10.81 -5.57
CA MET A 346 17.18 -11.55 -5.93
C MET A 346 16.94 -11.57 -7.45
N LEU A 347 17.24 -10.48 -8.17
CA LEU A 347 17.09 -10.39 -9.63
C LEU A 347 18.06 -11.32 -10.37
N GLU A 348 19.30 -11.50 -9.88
CA GLU A 348 20.25 -12.49 -10.44
C GLU A 348 19.65 -13.90 -10.42
N ILE A 349 19.06 -14.28 -9.30
CA ILE A 349 18.44 -15.60 -9.12
C ILE A 349 17.17 -15.72 -9.95
N ALA A 350 16.31 -14.70 -9.90
CA ALA A 350 15.06 -14.64 -10.66
C ALA A 350 15.31 -14.82 -12.17
N GLY A 351 16.32 -14.13 -12.70
CA GLY A 351 16.69 -14.18 -14.11
C GLY A 351 17.11 -15.57 -14.59
N ARG A 352 17.63 -16.42 -13.70
CA ARG A 352 18.00 -17.81 -14.01
C ARG A 352 16.80 -18.73 -14.16
N TYR A 353 15.63 -18.35 -13.66
CA TYR A 353 14.40 -19.13 -13.81
C TYR A 353 13.68 -18.87 -15.14
N VAL A 354 13.97 -17.73 -15.78
CA VAL A 354 13.36 -17.33 -17.06
C VAL A 354 13.95 -18.16 -18.21
N LYS A 355 13.09 -18.76 -19.04
CA LYS A 355 13.50 -19.43 -20.30
C LYS A 355 14.19 -18.46 -21.26
N PRO A 356 15.06 -18.93 -22.17
CA PRO A 356 15.45 -18.16 -23.34
C PRO A 356 14.20 -17.66 -24.10
N GLY A 357 14.13 -16.36 -24.42
CA GLY A 357 12.95 -15.72 -25.00
C GLY A 357 11.75 -15.53 -24.05
N GLY A 358 11.87 -15.96 -22.79
CA GLY A 358 10.89 -15.70 -21.73
C GLY A 358 11.01 -14.28 -21.16
N ARG A 359 10.10 -13.92 -20.25
CA ARG A 359 10.00 -12.56 -19.71
C ARG A 359 10.33 -12.48 -18.22
N LEU A 360 10.93 -11.38 -17.82
CA LEU A 360 11.07 -10.95 -16.43
C LEU A 360 10.25 -9.67 -16.23
N VAL A 361 9.33 -9.70 -15.29
CA VAL A 361 8.61 -8.52 -14.83
C VAL A 361 9.20 -8.09 -13.50
N TYR A 362 9.82 -6.91 -13.46
CA TYR A 362 10.32 -6.33 -12.23
C TYR A 362 9.32 -5.29 -11.71
N SER A 363 8.91 -5.37 -10.45
CA SER A 363 8.05 -4.35 -9.84
C SER A 363 8.37 -4.06 -8.39
N THR A 364 8.02 -2.85 -7.97
CA THR A 364 8.08 -2.42 -6.56
C THR A 364 6.91 -1.48 -6.25
N CYS A 365 6.54 -1.37 -4.98
CA CYS A 365 5.55 -0.40 -4.50
C CYS A 365 6.20 0.85 -3.88
N THR A 366 7.30 1.29 -4.48
CA THR A 366 8.05 2.50 -4.08
C THR A 366 8.23 3.47 -5.25
N ILE A 367 8.62 4.69 -4.89
CA ILE A 367 8.93 5.81 -5.78
C ILE A 367 10.37 6.30 -5.51
N THR A 368 11.28 5.39 -5.18
CA THR A 368 12.69 5.69 -4.89
C THR A 368 13.54 5.32 -6.10
N PRO A 369 14.34 6.24 -6.66
CA PRO A 369 15.19 5.95 -7.82
C PRO A 369 16.14 4.77 -7.61
N GLU A 370 16.69 4.61 -6.41
CA GLU A 370 17.64 3.54 -6.07
C GLU A 370 17.05 2.15 -6.21
N GLU A 371 15.79 1.98 -5.79
CA GLU A 371 15.10 0.69 -5.90
C GLU A 371 14.52 0.51 -7.31
N ASN A 372 14.33 1.56 -8.09
CA ASN A 372 13.59 1.49 -9.34
C ASN A 372 14.50 1.65 -10.55
N ILE A 373 14.77 2.89 -10.95
CA ILE A 373 15.51 3.20 -12.18
C ILE A 373 16.94 2.66 -12.11
N GLU A 374 17.61 2.75 -10.96
CA GLU A 374 18.97 2.22 -10.81
C GLU A 374 19.01 0.70 -10.94
N ASN A 375 18.02 -0.02 -10.39
CA ASN A 375 17.91 -1.47 -10.56
C ASN A 375 17.51 -1.85 -11.99
N LEU A 376 16.66 -1.07 -12.66
CA LEU A 376 16.37 -1.26 -14.08
C LEU A 376 17.64 -1.16 -14.94
N GLN A 377 18.47 -0.14 -14.73
CA GLN A 377 19.72 0.00 -15.47
C GLN A 377 20.67 -1.15 -15.16
N TRP A 378 20.80 -1.50 -13.87
CA TRP A 378 21.62 -2.62 -13.45
C TRP A 378 21.19 -3.95 -14.11
N ILE A 379 19.88 -4.22 -14.24
CA ILE A 379 19.37 -5.40 -14.98
C ILE A 379 19.85 -5.37 -16.44
N LYS A 380 19.68 -4.23 -17.14
CA LYS A 380 20.07 -4.08 -18.55
C LYS A 380 21.58 -4.26 -18.77
N GLU A 381 22.39 -3.85 -17.80
CA GLU A 381 23.85 -3.89 -17.89
C GLU A 381 24.45 -5.24 -17.46
N ASN A 382 23.85 -5.93 -16.49
CA ASN A 382 24.48 -7.07 -15.81
C ASN A 382 23.79 -8.42 -16.07
N LEU A 383 22.56 -8.41 -16.58
CA LEU A 383 21.78 -9.62 -16.84
C LEU A 383 21.47 -9.77 -18.35
N PRO A 384 21.20 -10.99 -18.86
CA PRO A 384 20.96 -11.23 -20.29
C PRO A 384 19.54 -10.83 -20.70
N PHE A 385 19.15 -9.58 -20.42
CA PHE A 385 17.80 -9.06 -20.62
C PHE A 385 17.81 -7.76 -21.40
N VAL A 386 16.82 -7.61 -22.28
CA VAL A 386 16.53 -6.36 -22.99
C VAL A 386 15.16 -5.84 -22.58
N GLY A 387 15.00 -4.52 -22.50
CA GLY A 387 13.70 -3.91 -22.22
C GLY A 387 12.71 -4.19 -23.35
N GLU A 388 11.48 -4.58 -23.00
CA GLU A 388 10.38 -4.80 -23.95
C GLU A 388 9.37 -3.68 -23.79
N SER A 389 8.99 -3.00 -24.88
CA SER A 389 8.05 -1.89 -24.85
C SER A 389 6.71 -2.31 -24.24
N ILE A 390 6.21 -1.50 -23.31
CA ILE A 390 4.94 -1.70 -22.62
C ILE A 390 3.89 -0.66 -23.00
N GLU A 391 4.21 0.28 -23.88
CA GLU A 391 3.38 1.45 -24.20
C GLU A 391 1.95 1.06 -24.60
N GLU A 392 1.81 0.03 -25.45
CA GLU A 392 0.50 -0.45 -25.91
C GLU A 392 -0.30 -1.18 -24.82
N CYS A 393 0.37 -1.61 -23.74
CA CYS A 393 -0.28 -2.23 -22.58
C CYS A 393 -0.67 -1.21 -21.51
N LEU A 394 -0.16 0.02 -21.60
CA LEU A 394 -0.44 1.06 -20.62
C LEU A 394 -1.84 1.66 -20.84
N PRO A 395 -2.62 1.87 -19.76
CA PRO A 395 -3.82 2.69 -19.82
C PRO A 395 -3.51 4.08 -20.37
N GLU A 396 -4.44 4.68 -21.10
CA GLU A 396 -4.23 5.98 -21.78
C GLU A 396 -3.73 7.09 -20.83
N ILE A 397 -4.23 7.13 -19.59
CA ILE A 397 -3.79 8.11 -18.56
C ILE A 397 -2.34 7.92 -18.11
N LEU A 398 -1.76 6.75 -18.35
CA LEU A 398 -0.39 6.38 -17.96
C LEU A 398 0.56 6.29 -19.14
N LYS A 399 0.09 6.41 -20.38
CA LYS A 399 0.96 6.46 -21.56
C LYS A 399 1.96 7.60 -21.42
N CYS A 400 3.23 7.27 -21.60
CA CYS A 400 4.33 8.19 -21.35
C CYS A 400 5.58 7.74 -22.12
N ASN A 401 6.53 8.64 -22.33
CA ASN A 401 7.72 8.34 -23.12
C ASN A 401 8.51 7.11 -22.62
N THR A 402 8.44 6.79 -21.32
CA THR A 402 9.19 5.63 -20.77
C THR A 402 8.54 4.28 -21.07
N GLY A 403 7.26 4.24 -21.46
CA GLY A 403 6.60 2.98 -21.83
C GLY A 403 7.26 2.32 -23.04
N GLN A 404 7.80 3.12 -23.96
CA GLN A 404 8.61 2.63 -25.09
C GLN A 404 9.94 2.00 -24.64
N ASP A 405 10.51 2.48 -23.54
CA ASP A 405 11.75 1.94 -22.94
C ASP A 405 11.51 0.70 -22.06
N GLY A 406 10.24 0.26 -21.96
CA GLY A 406 9.79 -0.93 -21.27
C GLY A 406 9.50 -0.76 -19.79
N PHE A 407 9.26 0.46 -19.30
CA PHE A 407 8.96 0.69 -17.89
C PHE A 407 8.08 1.92 -17.62
N ILE A 408 7.49 1.96 -16.42
CA ILE A 408 6.81 3.15 -15.92
C ILE A 408 7.00 3.30 -14.40
N GLN A 409 7.24 4.55 -13.98
CA GLN A 409 7.09 4.98 -12.59
C GLN A 409 5.74 5.68 -12.44
N VAL A 410 4.78 5.01 -11.81
CA VAL A 410 3.51 5.62 -11.41
C VAL A 410 3.71 6.40 -10.12
N LEU A 411 3.35 7.67 -10.14
CA LEU A 411 3.31 8.53 -8.96
C LEU A 411 1.86 8.69 -8.49
N PRO A 412 1.61 8.84 -7.17
CA PRO A 412 0.25 8.84 -6.62
C PRO A 412 -0.69 9.89 -7.23
N HIS A 413 -0.15 11.03 -7.66
CA HIS A 413 -0.93 12.13 -8.24
C HIS A 413 -1.33 11.93 -9.70
N MET A 414 -0.76 10.93 -10.40
CA MET A 414 -1.00 10.72 -11.84
C MET A 414 -2.38 10.13 -12.13
N ALA A 415 -2.79 9.12 -11.37
CA ALA A 415 -4.05 8.39 -11.61
C ALA A 415 -4.82 8.07 -10.31
N GLY A 416 -4.52 8.76 -9.20
CA GLY A 416 -5.16 8.52 -7.90
C GLY A 416 -4.92 7.12 -7.33
N THR A 417 -3.88 6.42 -7.80
CA THR A 417 -3.45 5.12 -7.31
C THR A 417 -2.33 5.26 -6.28
N ASP A 418 -1.82 4.13 -5.78
CA ASP A 418 -0.54 4.15 -5.08
C ASP A 418 0.62 4.43 -6.05
N GLY A 419 1.75 4.86 -5.49
CA GLY A 419 3.02 4.97 -6.20
C GLY A 419 3.60 3.58 -6.43
N TYR A 420 4.04 3.32 -7.66
CA TYR A 420 4.38 1.99 -8.12
C TYR A 420 5.37 2.04 -9.27
N PHE A 421 6.24 1.04 -9.37
CA PHE A 421 7.15 0.89 -10.49
C PHE A 421 6.99 -0.49 -11.11
N VAL A 422 7.03 -0.54 -12.44
CA VAL A 422 7.05 -1.80 -13.17
C VAL A 422 7.90 -1.66 -14.43
N ALA A 423 8.66 -2.71 -14.73
CA ALA A 423 9.45 -2.85 -15.95
C ALA A 423 9.31 -4.27 -16.52
N LEU A 424 9.31 -4.36 -17.84
CA LEU A 424 9.25 -5.62 -18.57
C LEU A 424 10.54 -5.84 -19.35
N PHE A 425 11.07 -7.05 -19.24
CA PHE A 425 12.25 -7.47 -19.97
C PHE A 425 12.03 -8.80 -20.66
N THR A 426 12.64 -8.99 -21.81
CA THR A 426 12.77 -10.28 -22.49
C THR A 426 14.19 -10.81 -22.32
N LYS A 427 14.34 -12.10 -21.99
CA LYS A 427 15.64 -12.78 -21.91
C LYS A 427 16.15 -13.05 -23.32
N ASN A 428 17.42 -12.76 -23.56
CA ASN A 428 18.08 -13.09 -24.83
C ASN A 428 17.99 -14.61 -25.11
N CYS A 429 17.77 -14.95 -26.39
CA CYS A 429 17.68 -16.33 -26.86
C CYS A 429 19.03 -17.06 -26.80
#